data_AF-A0A520ICR0-F1
#
_entry.id   AF-A0A520ICR0-F1
#
_cell.length_a   1.000
_cell.length_b   1.000
_cell.length_c   1.000
_cell.angle_alpha   90.00
_cell.angle_beta   90.00
_cell.angle_gamma   90.00
#
_symmetry.space_group_name_H-M   'P 1'
#
loop_
_entity.id
_entity.type
_entity.pdbx_description
1 polymer ?
#
loop_
_entity_poly.entity_id
_entity_poly.type
_entity_poly.pdbx_seq_one_letter_code
_entity_poly.pdbx_strand_id
1 'polypeptide(L)'
;PDPAKTQYTLEEATALIDAVHVGIEIASSPFPGINSNGATATISDFGNNNGLVVGAEAEGWRDGDVNAWPIELWINDALIGAATAAAMLDGPFGAARYLFEHMAQRGIALRAGQWISSGAVTGVHQVAIGDRVEAKFDGRFAVTCTIKAR
;
A
#
# COMPACT_ATOMS: atom_id res chain seq x y z
N PRO A 1 -1.34 0.19 18.62
CA PRO A 1 0.01 -0.20 19.10
C PRO A 1 0.35 0.51 20.41
N ASP A 2 1.00 -0.19 21.35
CA ASP A 2 1.51 0.43 22.58
C ASP A 2 2.70 1.34 22.24
N PRO A 3 2.65 2.65 22.56
CA PRO A 3 3.73 3.58 22.26
C PRO A 3 5.03 3.29 23.03
N ALA A 4 4.98 2.54 24.14
CA ALA A 4 6.17 2.14 24.89
C ALA A 4 6.83 0.86 24.33
N LYS A 5 6.09 0.07 23.55
CA LYS A 5 6.61 -1.15 22.92
C LYS A 5 7.25 -0.80 21.58
N THR A 6 8.57 -1.01 21.50
CA THR A 6 9.40 -0.61 20.34
C THR A 6 9.78 -1.77 19.42
N GLN A 7 9.36 -2.99 19.74
CA GLN A 7 9.58 -4.20 18.97
C GLN A 7 8.31 -5.06 18.99
N TYR A 8 7.93 -5.62 17.86
CA TYR A 8 6.77 -6.49 17.71
C TYR A 8 7.17 -7.74 16.92
N THR A 9 6.61 -8.89 17.27
CA THR A 9 6.62 -10.02 16.33
C THR A 9 5.64 -9.71 15.18
N LEU A 10 5.74 -10.45 14.07
CA LEU A 10 4.77 -10.32 12.98
C LEU A 10 3.36 -10.65 13.46
N GLU A 11 3.20 -11.68 14.29
CA GLU A 11 1.91 -12.08 14.87
C GLU A 11 1.30 -10.97 15.74
N GLU A 12 2.10 -10.34 16.61
CA GLU A 12 1.65 -9.23 17.44
C GLU A 12 1.25 -8.01 16.62
N ALA A 13 2.00 -7.69 15.56
CA ALA A 13 1.67 -6.60 14.66
C ALA A 13 0.38 -6.88 13.88
N THR A 14 0.25 -8.08 13.32
CA THR A 14 -0.96 -8.52 12.59
C THR A 14 -2.20 -8.50 13.49
N ALA A 15 -2.07 -8.88 14.76
CA ALA A 15 -3.18 -8.85 15.72
C ALA A 15 -3.73 -7.43 16.00
N LEU A 16 -2.96 -6.37 15.69
CA LEU A 16 -3.39 -4.99 15.82
C LEU A 16 -4.15 -4.46 14.58
N ILE A 17 -4.21 -5.25 13.50
CA ILE A 17 -4.94 -4.91 12.27
C ILE A 17 -6.39 -5.41 12.41
N ASP A 18 -7.34 -4.48 12.30
CA ASP A 18 -8.77 -4.77 12.37
C ASP A 18 -9.33 -5.17 11.00
N ALA A 19 -8.94 -4.48 9.92
CA ALA A 19 -9.36 -4.76 8.56
C ALA A 19 -8.22 -4.62 7.55
N VAL A 20 -8.30 -5.36 6.46
CA VAL A 20 -7.42 -5.23 5.28
C VAL A 20 -8.31 -4.89 4.10
N HIS A 21 -7.98 -3.84 3.35
CA HIS A 21 -8.69 -3.46 2.13
C HIS A 21 -7.75 -3.52 0.94
N VAL A 22 -8.30 -3.94 -0.20
CA VAL A 22 -7.61 -3.78 -1.48
C VAL A 22 -7.67 -2.31 -1.92
N GLY A 23 -6.68 -1.83 -2.67
CA GLY A 23 -6.66 -0.42 -3.02
C GLY A 23 -5.63 -0.04 -4.08
N ILE A 24 -5.76 1.19 -4.57
CA ILE A 24 -4.80 1.85 -5.46
C ILE A 24 -4.28 3.10 -4.77
N GLU A 25 -2.96 3.27 -4.77
CA GLU A 25 -2.31 4.50 -4.36
C GLU A 25 -2.00 5.38 -5.56
N ILE A 26 -2.33 6.68 -5.47
CA ILE A 26 -1.98 7.69 -6.46
C ILE A 26 -0.70 8.36 -6.00
N ALA A 27 0.41 7.99 -6.61
CA ALA A 27 1.69 8.66 -6.45
C ALA A 27 1.75 9.90 -7.35
N SER A 28 2.02 11.09 -6.79
CA SER A 28 2.19 12.32 -7.57
C SER A 28 3.13 13.29 -6.85
N SER A 29 3.96 13.98 -7.62
CA SER A 29 4.92 14.94 -7.09
C SER A 29 4.99 16.15 -8.04
N PRO A 30 5.11 17.38 -7.52
CA PRO A 30 5.45 18.54 -8.34
C PRO A 30 6.91 18.51 -8.82
N PHE A 31 7.75 17.64 -8.27
CA PHE A 31 9.16 17.51 -8.64
C PHE A 31 9.36 16.35 -9.64
N PRO A 32 9.73 16.63 -10.91
CA PRO A 32 9.86 15.57 -11.93
C PRO A 32 10.94 14.52 -11.64
N GLY A 33 11.97 14.90 -10.85
CA GLY A 33 13.07 14.00 -10.48
C GLY A 33 12.79 13.14 -9.25
N ILE A 34 11.55 13.09 -8.75
CA ILE A 34 11.22 12.44 -7.47
C ILE A 34 11.68 10.97 -7.43
N ASN A 35 11.52 10.23 -8.52
CA ASN A 35 11.87 8.82 -8.61
C ASN A 35 13.35 8.57 -8.98
N SER A 36 14.06 9.59 -9.48
CA SER A 36 15.47 9.45 -9.89
C SER A 36 16.47 9.84 -8.80
N ASN A 37 16.05 10.65 -7.83
CA ASN A 37 16.94 11.25 -6.83
C ASN A 37 17.05 10.43 -5.53
N GLY A 38 16.50 9.23 -5.51
CA GLY A 38 16.57 8.30 -4.38
C GLY A 38 15.59 8.62 -3.25
N ALA A 39 15.63 7.79 -2.21
CA ALA A 39 14.60 7.75 -1.17
C ALA A 39 14.42 9.06 -0.39
N THR A 40 15.48 9.86 -0.22
CA THR A 40 15.39 11.12 0.54
C THR A 40 14.52 12.16 -0.14
N ALA A 41 14.50 12.19 -1.48
CA ALA A 41 13.59 13.05 -2.23
C ALA A 41 12.14 12.63 -1.97
N THR A 42 11.83 11.34 -2.10
CA THR A 42 10.50 10.78 -1.81
C THR A 42 10.06 11.03 -0.36
N ILE A 43 10.95 10.87 0.61
CA ILE A 43 10.66 11.14 2.03
C ILE A 43 10.30 12.62 2.25
N SER A 44 11.01 13.54 1.61
CA SER A 44 10.74 14.98 1.76
C SER A 44 9.40 15.41 1.16
N ASP A 45 8.86 14.63 0.22
CA ASP A 45 7.59 14.86 -0.48
C ASP A 45 6.48 13.93 0.06
N PHE A 46 6.47 13.67 1.37
CA PHE A 46 5.45 12.85 2.03
C PHE A 46 5.27 11.44 1.44
N GLY A 47 6.36 10.84 0.98
CA GLY A 47 6.32 9.52 0.35
C GLY A 47 5.83 9.54 -1.09
N ASN A 48 5.70 10.72 -1.73
CA ASN A 48 5.04 10.99 -3.01
C ASN A 48 3.52 10.69 -3.04
N ASN A 49 2.90 10.53 -1.88
CA ASN A 49 1.48 10.22 -1.77
C ASN A 49 0.60 11.41 -2.15
N ASN A 50 -0.35 11.20 -3.06
CA ASN A 50 -1.39 12.18 -3.42
C ASN A 50 -2.81 11.71 -3.12
N GLY A 51 -3.02 10.40 -2.94
CA GLY A 51 -4.31 9.87 -2.51
C GLY A 51 -4.41 8.35 -2.58
N LEU A 52 -5.52 7.84 -2.08
CA LEU A 52 -5.85 6.41 -2.05
C LEU A 52 -7.27 6.20 -2.59
N VAL A 53 -7.44 5.15 -3.38
CA VAL A 53 -8.74 4.58 -3.73
C VAL A 53 -8.87 3.29 -2.93
N VAL A 54 -9.72 3.34 -1.89
CA VAL A 54 -9.96 2.19 -1.01
C VAL A 54 -11.09 1.36 -1.61
N GLY A 55 -10.79 0.10 -1.89
CA GLY A 55 -11.73 -0.88 -2.39
C GLY A 55 -12.42 -1.68 -1.28
N ALA A 56 -12.97 -2.83 -1.66
CA ALA A 56 -13.63 -3.74 -0.73
C ALA A 56 -12.68 -4.21 0.38
N GLU A 57 -13.26 -4.53 1.53
CA GLU A 57 -12.55 -5.29 2.56
C GLU A 57 -12.19 -6.68 2.00
N ALA A 58 -10.96 -7.10 2.23
CA ALA A 58 -10.43 -8.38 1.84
C ALA A 58 -10.91 -9.46 2.82
N GLU A 59 -12.18 -9.85 2.72
CA GLU A 59 -12.78 -10.86 3.61
C GLU A 59 -11.93 -12.15 3.67
N GLY A 60 -11.78 -12.70 4.87
CA GLY A 60 -10.97 -13.90 5.11
C GLY A 60 -9.45 -13.67 5.09
N TRP A 61 -8.97 -12.42 5.06
CA TRP A 61 -7.53 -12.12 5.09
C TRP A 61 -6.79 -12.72 6.30
N ARG A 62 -7.48 -12.91 7.44
CA ARG A 62 -6.90 -13.49 8.66
C ARG A 62 -6.57 -14.97 8.53
N ASP A 63 -7.38 -15.69 7.76
CA ASP A 63 -7.26 -17.14 7.56
C ASP A 63 -6.49 -17.49 6.27
N GLY A 64 -6.35 -16.52 5.36
CA GLY A 64 -5.67 -16.67 4.08
C GLY A 64 -4.23 -16.15 4.07
N ASP A 65 -3.41 -16.66 3.15
CA ASP A 65 -2.07 -16.13 2.90
C ASP A 65 -2.12 -14.97 1.89
N VAL A 66 -2.31 -13.75 2.40
CA VAL A 66 -2.32 -12.52 1.60
C VAL A 66 -1.03 -12.34 0.79
N ASN A 67 0.11 -12.86 1.24
CA ASN A 67 1.37 -12.74 0.51
C ASN A 67 1.39 -13.56 -0.78
N ALA A 68 0.60 -14.64 -0.84
CA ALA A 68 0.51 -15.52 -2.00
C ALA A 68 -0.52 -15.06 -3.04
N TRP A 69 -1.32 -14.03 -2.75
CA TRP A 69 -2.37 -13.57 -3.65
C TRP A 69 -1.75 -13.00 -4.95
N PRO A 70 -2.15 -13.49 -6.14
CA PRO A 70 -1.80 -12.85 -7.39
C PRO A 70 -2.49 -11.48 -7.46
N ILE A 71 -1.69 -10.45 -7.72
CA ILE A 71 -2.15 -9.07 -7.84
C ILE A 71 -1.74 -8.57 -9.22
N GLU A 72 -2.72 -8.05 -9.94
CA GLU A 72 -2.56 -7.54 -11.30
C GLU A 72 -3.04 -6.09 -11.38
N LEU A 73 -2.33 -5.28 -12.16
CA LEU A 73 -2.73 -3.92 -12.50
C LEU A 73 -2.86 -3.77 -14.01
N TRP A 74 -4.03 -3.31 -14.42
CA TRP A 74 -4.44 -3.13 -15.80
C TRP A 74 -4.69 -1.65 -16.09
N ILE A 75 -4.23 -1.17 -17.24
CA ILE A 75 -4.52 0.18 -17.75
C ILE A 75 -5.11 0.03 -19.15
N ASN A 76 -6.33 0.54 -19.37
CA ASN A 76 -7.03 0.46 -20.65
C ASN A 76 -7.02 -0.96 -21.25
N ASP A 77 -7.33 -1.96 -20.42
CA ASP A 77 -7.39 -3.38 -20.79
C ASP A 77 -6.04 -4.03 -21.13
N ALA A 78 -4.91 -3.33 -20.96
CA ALA A 78 -3.57 -3.90 -21.02
C ALA A 78 -3.03 -4.23 -19.63
N LEU A 79 -2.44 -5.42 -19.45
CA LEU A 79 -1.77 -5.81 -18.21
C LEU A 79 -0.42 -5.08 -18.11
N ILE A 80 -0.27 -4.22 -17.10
CA ILE A 80 0.91 -3.38 -16.92
C ILE A 80 1.83 -3.93 -15.83
N GLY A 81 1.26 -4.54 -14.78
CA GLY A 81 2.04 -5.15 -13.70
C GLY A 81 1.34 -6.36 -13.11
N ALA A 82 2.12 -7.36 -12.72
CA ALA A 82 1.65 -8.54 -12.00
C ALA A 82 2.71 -8.97 -10.98
N ALA A 83 2.29 -9.22 -9.75
CA ALA A 83 3.16 -9.65 -8.66
C ALA A 83 2.34 -10.30 -7.54
N THR A 84 2.99 -10.70 -6.46
CA THR A 84 2.35 -11.04 -5.19
C THR A 84 2.93 -10.18 -4.09
N ALA A 85 2.22 -10.05 -2.97
CA ALA A 85 2.72 -9.29 -1.82
C ALA A 85 4.01 -9.89 -1.23
N ALA A 86 4.33 -11.15 -1.50
CA ALA A 86 5.62 -11.76 -1.17
C ALA A 86 6.83 -11.09 -1.86
N ALA A 87 6.61 -10.30 -2.92
CA ALA A 87 7.67 -9.51 -3.55
C ALA A 87 8.08 -8.26 -2.72
N MET A 88 7.26 -7.88 -1.73
CA MET A 88 7.61 -6.86 -0.75
C MET A 88 8.52 -7.47 0.32
N LEU A 89 9.42 -6.68 0.91
CA LEU A 89 10.45 -7.16 1.84
C LEU A 89 9.91 -8.12 2.92
N ASP A 90 8.81 -7.75 3.60
CA ASP A 90 8.14 -8.55 4.64
C ASP A 90 6.60 -8.58 4.44
N GLY A 91 6.13 -8.36 3.20
CA GLY A 91 4.70 -8.27 2.91
C GLY A 91 3.98 -7.07 3.57
N PRO A 92 2.65 -7.00 3.47
CA PRO A 92 1.88 -5.87 4.00
C PRO A 92 1.87 -5.81 5.53
N PHE A 93 1.86 -6.96 6.21
CA PHE A 93 1.89 -7.03 7.67
C PHE A 93 3.27 -6.68 8.23
N GLY A 94 4.35 -7.01 7.51
CA GLY A 94 5.69 -6.56 7.85
C GLY A 94 5.85 -5.04 7.70
N ALA A 95 5.23 -4.44 6.69
CA ALA A 95 5.18 -2.99 6.55
C ALA A 95 4.46 -2.31 7.74
N ALA A 96 3.34 -2.89 8.21
CA ALA A 96 2.65 -2.41 9.41
C ALA A 96 3.52 -2.55 10.68
N ARG A 97 4.17 -3.71 10.85
CA ARG A 97 5.15 -3.94 11.94
C ARG A 97 6.24 -2.88 11.94
N TYR A 98 6.88 -2.66 10.79
CA TYR A 98 7.91 -1.62 10.62
C TYR A 98 7.39 -0.24 11.03
N LEU A 99 6.18 0.14 10.57
CA LEU A 99 5.58 1.42 10.93
C LEU A 99 5.36 1.53 12.44
N PHE A 100 4.84 0.50 13.11
CA PHE A 100 4.61 0.52 14.55
C PHE A 100 5.90 0.72 15.34
N GLU A 101 6.93 -0.05 15.02
CA GLU A 101 8.25 0.05 15.66
C GLU A 101 8.90 1.41 15.39
N HIS A 102 8.87 1.87 14.13
CA HIS A 102 9.46 3.15 13.73
C HIS A 102 8.80 4.34 14.43
N MET A 103 7.48 4.33 14.56
CA MET A 103 6.73 5.42 15.20
C MET A 103 6.96 5.42 16.72
N ALA A 104 6.99 4.26 17.37
CA ALA A 104 7.32 4.12 18.79
C ALA A 104 8.74 4.63 19.09
N GLN A 105 9.74 4.26 18.28
CA GLN A 105 11.12 4.75 18.42
C GLN A 105 11.24 6.27 18.29
N ARG A 106 10.32 6.91 17.57
CA ARG A 106 10.27 8.37 17.40
C ARG A 106 9.37 9.08 18.41
N GLY A 107 8.76 8.33 19.34
CA GLY A 107 7.81 8.88 20.31
C GLY A 107 6.52 9.42 19.68
N ILE A 108 6.15 8.92 18.48
CA ILE A 108 4.93 9.34 17.79
C ILE A 108 3.86 8.27 18.01
N ALA A 109 2.80 8.63 18.73
CA ALA A 109 1.70 7.71 19.01
C ALA A 109 0.80 7.51 17.78
N LEU A 110 0.57 6.25 17.42
CA LEU A 110 -0.47 5.84 16.49
C LEU A 110 -1.81 5.64 17.23
N ARG A 111 -2.92 5.82 16.52
CA ARG A 111 -4.30 5.75 17.05
C ARG A 111 -5.07 4.63 16.35
N ALA A 112 -5.97 3.98 17.08
CA ALA A 112 -6.92 3.05 16.47
C ALA A 112 -7.78 3.76 15.41
N GLY A 113 -8.13 3.05 14.34
CA GLY A 113 -8.86 3.59 13.18
C GLY A 113 -7.99 4.37 12.19
N GLN A 114 -6.66 4.43 12.37
CA GLN A 114 -5.77 4.96 11.34
C GLN A 114 -5.56 3.96 10.21
N TRP A 115 -5.62 4.46 8.97
CA TRP A 115 -5.32 3.70 7.77
C TRP A 115 -3.81 3.65 7.50
N ILE A 116 -3.34 2.50 7.01
CA ILE A 116 -1.95 2.26 6.61
C ILE A 116 -1.95 1.85 5.14
N SER A 117 -1.29 2.62 4.28
CA SER A 117 -0.91 2.12 2.95
C SER A 117 0.31 1.23 3.15
N SER A 118 0.16 -0.07 2.90
CA SER A 118 1.21 -1.06 3.16
C SER A 118 2.34 -1.03 2.11
N GLY A 119 2.16 -0.30 1.00
CA GLY A 119 3.14 -0.17 -0.07
C GLY A 119 2.67 -0.78 -1.40
N ALA A 120 3.36 -0.42 -2.48
CA ALA A 120 3.03 -0.83 -3.84
C ALA A 120 3.54 -2.25 -4.15
N VAL A 121 2.64 -3.16 -4.52
CA VAL A 121 2.97 -4.55 -4.86
C VAL A 121 3.50 -4.68 -6.29
N THR A 122 2.82 -4.05 -7.26
CA THR A 122 3.16 -4.16 -8.69
C THR A 122 4.17 -3.11 -9.15
N GLY A 123 4.70 -2.28 -8.25
CA GLY A 123 5.46 -1.07 -8.58
C GLY A 123 4.57 0.14 -8.90
N VAL A 124 5.20 1.22 -9.36
CA VAL A 124 4.55 2.50 -9.71
C VAL A 124 4.42 2.60 -11.22
N HIS A 125 3.19 2.76 -11.70
CA HIS A 125 2.86 2.78 -13.13
C HIS A 125 2.43 4.16 -13.57
N GLN A 126 2.93 4.62 -14.71
CA GLN A 126 2.53 5.91 -15.28
C GLN A 126 1.11 5.82 -15.84
N VAL A 127 0.34 6.89 -15.62
CA VAL A 127 -1.03 7.05 -16.12
C VAL A 127 -1.21 8.43 -16.73
N ALA A 128 -2.08 8.52 -17.74
CA ALA A 128 -2.48 9.75 -18.38
C ALA A 128 -3.94 10.10 -18.08
N ILE A 129 -4.32 11.36 -18.34
CA ILE A 129 -5.72 11.79 -18.26
C ILE A 129 -6.56 10.93 -19.22
N GLY A 130 -7.67 10.39 -18.73
CA GLY A 130 -8.58 9.52 -19.47
C GLY A 130 -8.34 8.02 -19.22
N ASP A 131 -7.18 7.64 -18.66
CA ASP A 131 -6.89 6.23 -18.40
C ASP A 131 -7.85 5.61 -17.39
N ARG A 132 -8.29 4.39 -17.70
CA ARG A 132 -9.00 3.51 -16.78
C ARG A 132 -8.00 2.53 -16.17
N VAL A 133 -7.88 2.58 -14.85
CA VAL A 133 -7.02 1.68 -14.07
C VAL A 133 -7.88 0.67 -13.33
N GLU A 134 -7.49 -0.59 -13.38
CA GLU A 134 -8.11 -1.69 -12.62
C GLU A 134 -7.01 -2.50 -11.93
N ALA A 135 -7.11 -2.63 -10.60
CA ALA A 135 -6.28 -3.54 -9.83
C ALA A 135 -7.12 -4.73 -9.37
N LYS A 136 -6.64 -5.94 -9.63
CA LYS A 136 -7.28 -7.22 -9.28
C LYS A 136 -6.45 -7.95 -8.25
N PHE A 137 -7.10 -8.57 -7.27
CA PHE A 137 -6.47 -9.24 -6.14
C PHE A 137 -7.09 -10.64 -5.99
N ASP A 138 -6.26 -11.66 -6.18
CA ASP A 138 -6.60 -13.07 -6.05
C ASP A 138 -7.81 -13.54 -6.88
N GLY A 139 -8.15 -12.82 -7.95
CA GLY A 139 -9.36 -13.04 -8.74
C GLY A 139 -10.69 -12.83 -7.99
N ARG A 140 -10.65 -12.45 -6.71
CA ARG A 140 -11.81 -12.29 -5.83
C ARG A 140 -12.22 -10.83 -5.64
N PHE A 141 -11.25 -9.93 -5.65
CA PHE A 141 -11.47 -8.51 -5.39
C PHE A 141 -10.91 -7.66 -6.51
N ALA A 142 -11.55 -6.53 -6.76
CA ALA A 142 -11.08 -5.54 -7.72
C ALA A 142 -11.38 -4.12 -7.23
N VAL A 143 -10.53 -3.18 -7.63
CA VAL A 143 -10.73 -1.74 -7.45
C VAL A 143 -10.41 -1.04 -8.75
N THR A 144 -11.24 -0.07 -9.13
CA THR A 144 -11.11 0.65 -10.38
C THR A 144 -11.11 2.15 -10.15
N CYS A 145 -10.34 2.89 -10.94
CA CYS A 145 -10.46 4.33 -11.02
C CYS A 145 -10.28 4.84 -12.45
N THR A 146 -10.66 6.09 -12.69
CA THR A 146 -10.43 6.78 -13.95
C THR A 146 -9.71 8.08 -13.66
N ILE A 147 -8.63 8.35 -14.39
CA ILE A 147 -7.86 9.58 -14.25
C ILE A 147 -8.61 10.70 -14.95
N LYS A 148 -8.93 11.77 -14.22
CA LYS A 148 -9.60 12.96 -14.75
C LYS A 148 -8.74 14.20 -14.53
N ALA A 149 -8.74 15.09 -15.51
CA ALA A 149 -8.30 16.46 -15.28
C ALA A 149 -9.23 17.14 -14.27
N ARG A 150 -8.67 17.98 -13.40
CA ARG A 150 -9.44 18.86 -12.53
C ARG A 150 -9.88 20.11 -13.27
#